data_AF-H6QTG3-F1
#
_entry.id   AF-H6QTG3-F1
#
_cell.length_a   1.000
_cell.length_b   1.000
_cell.length_c   1.000
_cell.angle_alpha   90.00
_cell.angle_beta   90.00
_cell.angle_gamma   90.00
#
_symmetry.space_group_name_H-M   'P 1'
#
loop_
_entity.id
_entity.type
_entity.pdbx_description
1 polymer ?
#
loop_
_entity_poly.entity_id
_entity_poly.type
_entity_poly.pdbx_seq_one_letter_code
_entity_poly.pdbx_strand_id
1 'polypeptide(L)'
;MEDLNSREIETIGIEYIEQLTKLLASIQANFIPEYEFNFLNLERLTCETIYYFYKHELITRPNLGILLTNEDASKLFIKHILQSYLYDQKKTRNWVPLNAKNILNHWLHFSWGNMFEGLPEVFKNIFSYNLNKAVFEAYQAYPQERKNERLKWMMDGIKNLVFSKIPTRPENLLNASGNSRTPIVTVHTTSLMELVKAFITIHKDPKSPSELSHLFQAIEYYSKANPNLFAIPQRTSSTFKRKRDLMSKSGEILAEIENLQLYLSNKFNQSRWLNSIFVQPSNNFKSVSHLEELRILACYIKRIEEDYERRIGVMLQSNQFHQYCQVQLVTNSLNAVKAMLKTIAESS
;
A
#
# COMPACT_ATOMS: atom_id res chain seq x y z
N MET A 1 -33.73 -13.33 -19.27
CA MET A 1 -34.72 -12.42 -18.70
C MET A 1 -34.16 -12.06 -17.33
N GLU A 2 -33.39 -10.97 -17.24
CA GLU A 2 -32.98 -10.44 -15.92
C GLU A 2 -34.24 -9.97 -15.20
N ASP A 3 -34.41 -10.44 -13.97
CA ASP A 3 -35.58 -10.19 -13.15
C ASP A 3 -35.70 -8.68 -12.87
N LEU A 4 -36.87 -8.07 -13.09
CA LEU A 4 -37.09 -6.63 -12.92
C LEU A 4 -36.68 -6.16 -11.50
N ASN A 5 -36.93 -7.02 -10.52
CA ASN A 5 -36.57 -6.81 -9.11
C ASN A 5 -35.05 -6.69 -8.89
N SER A 6 -34.23 -7.40 -9.67
CA SER A 6 -32.77 -7.34 -9.57
C SER A 6 -32.21 -5.98 -10.00
N ARG A 7 -32.79 -5.38 -11.04
CA ARG A 7 -32.39 -4.05 -11.53
C ARG A 7 -32.79 -2.93 -10.57
N GLU A 8 -33.95 -3.04 -9.94
CA GLU A 8 -34.38 -2.09 -8.90
C GLU A 8 -33.46 -2.15 -7.68
N ILE A 9 -33.13 -3.36 -7.20
CA ILE A 9 -32.18 -3.56 -6.10
C ILE A 9 -30.82 -2.95 -6.43
N GLU A 10 -30.31 -3.19 -7.65
CA GLU A 10 -29.02 -2.63 -8.06
C GLU A 10 -29.04 -1.10 -8.15
N THR A 11 -30.13 -0.51 -8.66
CA THR A 11 -30.29 0.95 -8.73
C THR A 11 -30.25 1.57 -7.33
N ILE A 12 -30.99 0.98 -6.39
CA ILE A 12 -30.97 1.38 -4.98
C ILE A 12 -29.57 1.23 -4.38
N GLY A 13 -28.87 0.14 -4.69
CA GLY A 13 -27.49 -0.09 -4.26
C GLY A 13 -26.51 0.99 -4.73
N ILE A 14 -26.64 1.43 -5.98
CA ILE A 14 -25.85 2.54 -6.54
C ILE A 14 -26.09 3.83 -5.75
N GLU A 15 -27.36 4.21 -5.55
CA GLU A 15 -27.72 5.43 -4.81
C GLU A 15 -27.17 5.41 -3.37
N TYR A 16 -27.27 4.28 -2.67
CA TYR A 16 -26.72 4.15 -1.32
C TYR A 16 -25.19 4.30 -1.30
N ILE A 17 -24.47 3.67 -2.25
CA ILE A 17 -23.01 3.78 -2.30
C ILE A 17 -22.58 5.22 -2.61
N GLU A 18 -23.31 5.95 -3.46
CA GLU A 18 -23.06 7.38 -3.70
C GLU A 18 -23.27 8.21 -2.43
N GLN A 19 -24.34 7.95 -1.67
CA GLN A 19 -24.59 8.61 -0.39
C GLN A 19 -23.52 8.29 0.66
N LEU A 20 -23.08 7.03 0.74
CA LEU A 20 -21.99 6.60 1.62
C LEU A 20 -20.66 7.26 1.23
N THR A 21 -20.41 7.45 -0.06
CA THR A 21 -19.23 8.18 -0.55
C THR A 21 -19.30 9.67 -0.18
N LYS A 22 -20.47 10.31 -0.29
CA LYS A 22 -20.70 11.68 0.21
C LYS A 22 -20.51 11.78 1.71
N LEU A 23 -20.97 10.78 2.47
CA LEU A 23 -20.74 10.70 3.91
C LEU A 23 -19.24 10.61 4.22
N LEU A 24 -18.49 9.75 3.52
CA LEU A 24 -17.04 9.63 3.66
C LEU A 24 -16.34 10.98 3.41
N ALA A 25 -16.74 11.70 2.37
CA ALA A 25 -16.23 13.05 2.10
C ALA A 25 -16.51 14.03 3.24
N SER A 26 -17.74 14.00 3.78
CA SER A 26 -18.15 14.86 4.90
C SER A 26 -17.36 14.55 6.18
N ILE A 27 -17.16 13.27 6.51
CA ILE A 27 -16.35 12.84 7.66
C ILE A 27 -14.93 13.41 7.54
N GLN A 28 -14.32 13.25 6.36
CA GLN A 28 -12.96 13.73 6.09
C GLN A 28 -12.82 15.25 6.08
N ALA A 29 -13.87 15.99 5.70
CA ALA A 29 -13.90 17.44 5.71
C ALA A 29 -14.04 18.02 7.12
N ASN A 30 -14.76 17.31 8.00
CA ASN A 30 -15.01 17.70 9.39
C ASN A 30 -14.03 17.05 10.37
N PHE A 31 -12.90 16.53 9.89
CA PHE A 31 -11.90 15.83 10.71
C PHE A 31 -11.35 16.72 11.83
N ILE A 32 -11.37 16.18 13.05
CA ILE A 32 -10.81 16.82 14.25
C ILE A 32 -9.66 15.94 14.79
N PRO A 33 -8.41 16.43 14.83
CA PRO A 33 -7.24 15.64 15.23
C PRO A 33 -7.37 14.93 16.59
N GLU A 34 -8.01 15.59 17.56
CA GLU A 34 -8.23 15.06 18.92
C GLU A 34 -9.09 13.79 18.91
N TYR A 35 -9.93 13.62 17.89
CA TYR A 35 -10.82 12.47 17.71
C TYR A 35 -10.41 11.58 16.55
N GLU A 36 -9.14 11.64 16.10
CA GLU A 36 -8.62 10.92 14.92
C GLU A 36 -9.11 9.47 14.85
N PHE A 37 -9.00 8.71 15.96
CA PHE A 37 -9.42 7.31 15.99
C PHE A 37 -10.92 7.09 15.79
N ASN A 38 -11.77 7.98 16.30
CA ASN A 38 -13.22 7.89 16.15
C ASN A 38 -13.62 8.18 14.70
N PHE A 39 -12.98 9.18 14.08
CA PHE A 39 -13.16 9.47 12.66
C PHE A 39 -12.76 8.27 11.79
N LEU A 40 -11.57 7.70 12.01
CA LEU A 40 -11.12 6.53 11.24
C LEU A 40 -12.05 5.32 11.41
N ASN A 41 -12.61 5.10 12.60
CA ASN A 41 -13.60 4.05 12.82
C ASN A 41 -14.93 4.31 12.07
N LEU A 42 -15.39 5.56 11.99
CA LEU A 42 -16.60 5.92 11.26
C LEU A 42 -16.40 5.77 9.74
N GLU A 43 -15.24 6.18 9.22
CA GLU A 43 -14.85 5.95 7.82
C GLU A 43 -14.81 4.44 7.53
N ARG A 44 -14.22 3.65 8.44
CA ARG A 44 -14.18 2.20 8.30
C ARG A 44 -15.57 1.57 8.27
N LEU A 45 -16.48 1.97 9.15
CA LEU A 45 -17.87 1.50 9.12
C LEU A 45 -18.55 1.82 7.78
N THR A 46 -18.28 3.01 7.24
CA THR A 46 -18.77 3.42 5.92
C THR A 46 -18.24 2.47 4.83
N CYS A 47 -16.94 2.18 4.83
CA CYS A 47 -16.32 1.22 3.90
C CYS A 47 -16.85 -0.21 4.06
N GLU A 48 -17.04 -0.68 5.30
CA GLU A 48 -17.61 -2.00 5.57
C GLU A 48 -19.07 -2.11 5.12
N THR A 49 -19.83 -1.01 5.22
CA THR A 49 -21.19 -0.94 4.69
C THR A 49 -21.18 -1.04 3.17
N ILE A 50 -20.26 -0.36 2.47
CA ILE A 50 -20.11 -0.53 1.01
C ILE A 50 -19.73 -1.97 0.65
N TYR A 51 -18.83 -2.59 1.43
CA TYR A 51 -18.48 -3.99 1.24
C TYR A 51 -19.66 -4.95 1.49
N TYR A 52 -20.62 -4.60 2.35
CA TYR A 52 -21.86 -5.38 2.53
C TYR A 52 -22.64 -5.47 1.20
N PHE A 53 -22.82 -4.35 0.50
CA PHE A 53 -23.47 -4.35 -0.82
C PHE A 53 -22.75 -5.26 -1.81
N TYR A 54 -21.41 -5.21 -1.84
CA TYR A 54 -20.60 -6.09 -2.67
C TYR A 54 -20.76 -7.57 -2.30
N LYS A 55 -20.61 -7.90 -1.01
CA LYS A 55 -20.59 -9.27 -0.50
C LYS A 55 -21.92 -9.99 -0.71
N HIS A 56 -23.02 -9.26 -0.60
CA HIS A 56 -24.38 -9.79 -0.77
C HIS A 56 -24.92 -9.61 -2.19
N GLU A 57 -24.06 -9.29 -3.16
CA GLU A 57 -24.41 -9.15 -4.58
C GLU A 57 -25.54 -8.13 -4.83
N LEU A 58 -25.66 -7.11 -3.97
CA LEU A 58 -26.61 -6.00 -4.10
C LEU A 58 -26.14 -4.93 -5.10
N ILE A 59 -24.93 -5.07 -5.61
CA ILE A 59 -24.36 -4.28 -6.70
C ILE A 59 -23.43 -5.16 -7.53
N THR A 60 -23.44 -5.00 -8.85
CA THR A 60 -22.50 -5.73 -9.70
C THR A 60 -21.08 -5.22 -9.56
N ARG A 61 -20.11 -6.10 -9.79
CA ARG A 61 -18.67 -5.78 -9.77
C ARG A 61 -18.27 -4.60 -10.67
N PRO A 62 -18.77 -4.49 -11.92
CA PRO A 62 -18.45 -3.35 -12.77
C PRO A 62 -19.00 -2.03 -12.23
N ASN A 63 -20.26 -2.00 -11.77
CA ASN A 63 -20.88 -0.78 -11.23
C ASN A 63 -20.19 -0.32 -9.94
N LEU A 64 -19.88 -1.25 -9.03
CA LEU A 64 -19.05 -0.95 -7.86
C LEU A 64 -17.68 -0.40 -8.27
N GLY A 65 -17.04 -1.01 -9.27
CA GLY A 65 -15.76 -0.56 -9.80
C GLY A 65 -15.80 0.90 -10.26
N ILE A 66 -16.84 1.30 -11.00
CA ILE A 66 -17.04 2.69 -11.45
C ILE A 66 -17.16 3.63 -10.25
N LEU A 67 -17.99 3.27 -9.26
CA LEU A 67 -18.22 4.08 -8.06
C LEU A 67 -16.97 4.23 -7.18
N LEU A 68 -16.13 3.20 -7.07
CA LEU A 68 -14.93 3.22 -6.23
C LEU A 68 -13.71 3.88 -6.89
N THR A 69 -13.68 3.93 -8.23
CA THR A 69 -12.49 4.38 -8.99
C THR A 69 -12.68 5.67 -9.75
N ASN A 70 -13.84 6.32 -9.63
CA ASN A 70 -13.95 7.72 -10.02
C ASN A 70 -12.97 8.57 -9.19
N GLU A 71 -12.63 9.75 -9.72
CA GLU A 71 -11.54 10.56 -9.19
C GLU A 71 -11.74 10.94 -7.73
N ASP A 72 -12.96 11.31 -7.34
CA ASP A 72 -13.26 11.79 -6.00
C ASP A 72 -13.33 10.63 -4.99
N ALA A 73 -14.11 9.59 -5.30
CA ALA A 73 -14.23 8.41 -4.44
C ALA A 73 -12.87 7.75 -4.20
N SER A 74 -12.08 7.57 -5.26
CA SER A 74 -10.75 6.94 -5.14
C SER A 74 -9.85 7.72 -4.17
N LYS A 75 -9.85 9.06 -4.23
CA LYS A 75 -9.09 9.90 -3.29
C LYS A 75 -9.56 9.69 -1.84
N LEU A 76 -10.87 9.62 -1.61
CA LEU A 76 -11.44 9.43 -0.28
C LEU A 76 -11.03 8.08 0.33
N PHE A 77 -11.15 6.97 -0.41
CA PHE A 77 -10.72 5.65 0.05
C PHE A 77 -9.23 5.59 0.30
N ILE A 78 -8.42 6.14 -0.61
CA ILE A 78 -6.96 6.16 -0.46
C ILE A 78 -6.54 6.98 0.76
N LYS A 79 -7.19 8.13 0.98
CA LYS A 79 -6.94 8.95 2.18
C LYS A 79 -7.23 8.17 3.45
N HIS A 80 -8.38 7.49 3.53
CA HIS A 80 -8.73 6.63 4.67
C HIS A 80 -7.69 5.51 4.89
N ILE A 81 -7.30 4.82 3.80
CA ILE A 81 -6.30 3.75 3.81
C ILE A 81 -4.97 4.24 4.39
N LEU A 82 -4.48 5.38 3.89
CA LEU A 82 -3.21 5.96 4.33
C LEU A 82 -3.28 6.49 5.76
N GLN A 83 -4.35 7.17 6.14
CA GLN A 83 -4.48 7.72 7.49
C GLN A 83 -4.59 6.62 8.55
N SER A 84 -5.35 5.57 8.27
CA SER A 84 -5.44 4.43 9.19
C SER A 84 -4.11 3.69 9.32
N TYR A 85 -3.40 3.52 8.20
CA TYR A 85 -2.07 2.93 8.21
C TYR A 85 -1.08 3.75 9.03
N LEU A 86 -1.05 5.07 8.81
CA LEU A 86 -0.20 5.98 9.57
C LEU A 86 -0.57 5.99 11.06
N TYR A 87 -1.85 5.92 11.40
CA TYR A 87 -2.32 5.80 12.77
C TYR A 87 -1.77 4.54 13.45
N ASP A 88 -1.81 3.38 12.78
CA ASP A 88 -1.24 2.15 13.32
C ASP A 88 0.30 2.19 13.36
N GLN A 89 0.94 2.81 12.37
CA GLN A 89 2.40 3.00 12.36
C GLN A 89 2.88 3.89 13.53
N LYS A 90 2.11 4.89 13.97
CA LYS A 90 2.45 5.70 15.17
C LYS A 90 2.69 4.82 16.41
N LYS A 91 2.01 3.67 16.49
CA LYS A 91 2.12 2.74 17.62
C LYS A 91 3.40 1.91 17.59
N THR A 92 3.94 1.61 16.40
CA THR A 92 5.15 0.79 16.25
C THR A 92 6.43 1.55 16.63
N ARG A 93 6.37 2.89 16.68
CA ARG A 93 7.49 3.81 16.99
C ARG A 93 8.72 3.65 16.08
N ASN A 94 8.60 2.86 15.01
CA ASN A 94 9.64 2.63 14.02
C ASN A 94 9.21 3.24 12.69
N TRP A 95 10.02 4.16 12.19
CA TRP A 95 9.74 4.84 10.94
C TRP A 95 10.33 4.07 9.76
N VAL A 96 9.49 3.74 8.77
CA VAL A 96 9.90 3.21 7.47
C VAL A 96 9.20 3.97 6.34
N PRO A 97 9.83 4.12 5.17
CA PRO A 97 9.17 4.74 4.02
C PRO A 97 7.89 3.96 3.66
N LEU A 98 6.79 4.69 3.41
CA LEU A 98 5.51 4.10 3.03
C LEU A 98 5.68 3.22 1.79
N ASN A 99 5.10 2.02 1.84
CA ASN A 99 5.08 1.06 0.75
C ASN A 99 3.64 0.79 0.30
N ALA A 100 3.24 1.31 -0.86
CA ALA A 100 1.87 1.22 -1.36
C ALA A 100 1.35 -0.23 -1.44
N LYS A 101 2.22 -1.16 -1.85
CA LYS A 101 1.88 -2.60 -1.93
C LYS A 101 1.68 -3.19 -0.54
N ASN A 102 2.56 -2.89 0.41
CA ASN A 102 2.42 -3.40 1.78
C ASN A 102 1.21 -2.79 2.49
N ILE A 103 0.96 -1.49 2.30
CA ILE A 103 -0.22 -0.79 2.82
C ILE A 103 -1.50 -1.44 2.30
N LEU A 104 -1.58 -1.70 1.00
CA LEU A 104 -2.76 -2.34 0.41
C LEU A 104 -2.93 -3.77 0.94
N ASN A 105 -1.84 -4.54 1.02
CA ASN A 105 -1.86 -5.90 1.57
C ASN A 105 -2.28 -5.93 3.04
N HIS A 106 -1.80 -4.99 3.85
CA HIS A 106 -2.25 -4.83 5.22
C HIS A 106 -3.77 -4.62 5.28
N TRP A 107 -4.29 -3.84 4.33
CA TRP A 107 -5.71 -3.57 4.25
C TRP A 107 -6.58 -4.75 3.82
N LEU A 108 -6.01 -5.75 3.11
CA LEU A 108 -6.70 -7.00 2.83
C LEU A 108 -7.04 -7.80 4.09
N HIS A 109 -6.39 -7.53 5.22
CA HIS A 109 -6.75 -8.14 6.50
C HIS A 109 -8.04 -7.55 7.11
N PHE A 110 -8.49 -6.37 6.63
CA PHE A 110 -9.81 -5.85 6.97
C PHE A 110 -10.85 -6.40 5.99
N SER A 111 -12.04 -6.68 6.50
CA SER A 111 -13.12 -7.32 5.74
C SER A 111 -13.42 -6.62 4.42
N TRP A 112 -13.44 -5.29 4.42
CA TRP A 112 -13.76 -4.49 3.23
C TRP A 112 -12.63 -4.38 2.22
N GLY A 113 -11.37 -4.67 2.58
CA GLY A 113 -10.25 -4.71 1.63
C GLY A 113 -10.48 -5.73 0.51
N ASN A 114 -11.21 -6.81 0.80
CA ASN A 114 -11.61 -7.84 -0.17
C ASN A 114 -12.45 -7.29 -1.34
N MET A 115 -13.12 -6.15 -1.16
CA MET A 115 -13.92 -5.54 -2.24
C MET A 115 -13.03 -5.17 -3.42
N PHE A 116 -11.80 -4.71 -3.17
CA PHE A 116 -10.85 -4.34 -4.23
C PHE A 116 -10.25 -5.56 -4.94
N GLU A 117 -10.05 -6.68 -4.25
CA GLU A 117 -9.64 -7.94 -4.89
C GLU A 117 -10.71 -8.49 -5.83
N GLY A 118 -11.97 -8.24 -5.51
CA GLY A 118 -13.11 -8.65 -6.32
C GLY A 118 -13.29 -7.88 -7.63
N LEU A 119 -12.71 -6.68 -7.75
CA LEU A 119 -12.93 -5.80 -8.89
C LEU A 119 -12.27 -6.32 -10.18
N PRO A 120 -12.84 -6.00 -11.36
CA PRO A 120 -12.18 -6.17 -12.63
C PRO A 120 -10.81 -5.47 -12.67
N GLU A 121 -9.88 -6.06 -13.43
CA GLU A 121 -8.48 -5.62 -13.50
C GLU A 121 -8.32 -4.15 -13.90
N VAL A 122 -9.26 -3.63 -14.70
CA VAL A 122 -9.25 -2.22 -15.12
C VAL A 122 -9.30 -1.27 -13.93
N PHE A 123 -10.21 -1.54 -12.99
CA PHE A 123 -10.46 -0.72 -11.82
C PHE A 123 -9.34 -0.86 -10.79
N LYS A 124 -8.81 -2.08 -10.61
CA LYS A 124 -7.64 -2.35 -9.76
C LYS A 124 -6.43 -1.52 -10.18
N ASN A 125 -6.17 -1.41 -11.48
CA ASN A 125 -5.05 -0.66 -12.01
C ASN A 125 -5.21 0.86 -11.86
N ILE A 126 -6.42 1.38 -12.01
CA ILE A 126 -6.75 2.80 -11.74
C ILE A 126 -6.54 3.11 -10.26
N PHE A 127 -7.11 2.29 -9.38
CA PHE A 127 -6.95 2.47 -7.94
C PHE A 127 -5.47 2.38 -7.53
N SER A 128 -4.75 1.38 -8.05
CA SER A 128 -3.32 1.20 -7.80
C SER A 128 -2.50 2.40 -8.28
N TYR A 129 -2.85 3.02 -9.41
CA TYR A 129 -2.21 4.25 -9.87
C TYR A 129 -2.40 5.38 -8.85
N ASN A 130 -3.65 5.64 -8.47
CA ASN A 130 -3.99 6.71 -7.55
C ASN A 130 -3.33 6.48 -6.17
N LEU A 131 -3.27 5.24 -5.69
CA LEU A 131 -2.61 4.89 -4.44
C LEU A 131 -1.09 5.13 -4.51
N ASN A 132 -0.42 4.69 -5.58
CA ASN A 132 1.01 4.94 -5.75
C ASN A 132 1.31 6.44 -5.85
N LYS A 133 0.46 7.21 -6.55
CA LYS A 133 0.56 8.66 -6.60
C LYS A 133 0.43 9.28 -5.20
N ALA A 134 -0.58 8.90 -4.43
CA ALA A 134 -0.82 9.42 -3.09
C ALA A 134 0.30 9.06 -2.10
N VAL A 135 0.84 7.84 -2.16
CA VAL A 135 2.01 7.43 -1.37
C VAL A 135 3.25 8.25 -1.74
N PHE A 136 3.44 8.53 -3.04
CA PHE A 136 4.52 9.40 -3.49
C PHE A 136 4.30 10.86 -3.04
N GLU A 137 3.07 11.35 -3.00
CA GLU A 137 2.74 12.68 -2.49
C GLU A 137 2.96 12.78 -0.97
N ALA A 138 2.63 11.73 -0.22
CA ALA A 138 2.83 11.66 1.22
C ALA A 138 4.29 11.83 1.66
N TYR A 139 5.26 11.49 0.79
CA TYR A 139 6.69 11.77 0.99
C TYR A 139 6.95 13.24 1.34
N GLN A 140 6.22 14.19 0.74
CA GLN A 140 6.43 15.62 0.98
C GLN A 140 6.22 15.99 2.45
N ALA A 141 5.33 15.28 3.14
CA ALA A 141 4.99 15.47 4.54
C ALA A 141 5.89 14.68 5.52
N TYR A 142 6.88 13.92 5.05
CA TYR A 142 7.79 13.20 5.95
C TYR A 142 8.60 14.15 6.84
N PRO A 143 9.05 13.68 8.03
CA PRO A 143 9.99 14.41 8.87
C PRO A 143 11.28 14.76 8.10
N GLN A 144 11.91 15.90 8.40
CA GLN A 144 13.05 16.39 7.62
C GLN A 144 14.27 15.47 7.73
N GLU A 145 14.50 14.87 8.89
CA GLU A 145 15.56 13.90 9.13
C GLU A 145 15.39 12.59 8.34
N ARG A 146 14.20 12.37 7.75
CA ARG A 146 13.89 11.22 6.89
C ARG A 146 13.92 11.58 5.40
N LYS A 147 14.20 12.84 5.05
CA LYS A 147 14.31 13.32 3.67
C LYS A 147 15.73 13.76 3.36
N ASN A 148 16.12 13.66 2.10
CA ASN A 148 17.30 14.30 1.58
C ASN A 148 16.90 15.57 0.82
N GLU A 149 17.13 16.73 1.44
CA GLU A 149 16.76 18.03 0.87
C GLU A 149 17.37 18.29 -0.52
N ARG A 150 18.56 17.75 -0.80
CA ARG A 150 19.22 17.88 -2.11
C ARG A 150 18.43 17.20 -3.24
N LEU A 151 17.66 16.17 -2.90
CA LEU A 151 16.86 15.40 -3.84
C LEU A 151 15.44 15.93 -4.00
N LYS A 152 15.02 16.94 -3.22
CA LYS A 152 13.65 17.47 -3.25
C LYS A 152 13.17 17.80 -4.66
N TRP A 153 13.95 18.60 -5.39
CA TRP A 153 13.60 19.00 -6.77
C TRP A 153 13.55 17.82 -7.75
N MET A 154 14.45 16.85 -7.59
CA MET A 154 14.43 15.62 -8.38
C MET A 154 13.15 14.82 -8.10
N MET A 155 12.78 14.65 -6.82
CA MET A 155 11.58 13.91 -6.43
C MET A 155 10.31 14.58 -6.91
N ASP A 156 10.18 15.91 -6.75
CA ASP A 156 9.04 16.67 -7.25
C ASP A 156 8.94 16.62 -8.79
N GLY A 157 10.09 16.73 -9.47
CA GLY A 157 10.18 16.60 -10.92
C GLY A 157 9.74 15.22 -11.40
N ILE A 158 10.26 14.14 -10.81
CA ILE A 158 9.87 12.77 -11.14
C ILE A 158 8.38 12.54 -10.87
N LYS A 159 7.86 12.96 -9.71
CA LYS A 159 6.43 12.85 -9.39
C LYS A 159 5.56 13.46 -10.48
N ASN A 160 5.86 14.69 -10.89
CA ASN A 160 5.10 15.38 -11.92
C ASN A 160 5.27 14.71 -13.29
N LEU A 161 6.46 14.18 -13.59
CA LEU A 161 6.72 13.48 -14.86
C LEU A 161 5.97 12.16 -14.98
N VAL A 162 5.87 11.38 -13.90
CA VAL A 162 5.29 10.03 -13.94
C VAL A 162 3.86 9.96 -13.40
N PHE A 163 3.36 10.95 -12.66
CA PHE A 163 1.98 10.96 -12.13
C PHE A 163 1.14 12.17 -12.59
N SER A 164 1.51 12.80 -13.72
CA SER A 164 0.80 13.95 -14.31
C SER A 164 -0.52 13.59 -15.01
N LYS A 165 -0.71 12.34 -15.42
CA LYS A 165 -1.89 11.95 -16.19
C LYS A 165 -3.05 11.53 -15.30
N ILE A 166 -4.26 11.75 -15.81
CA ILE A 166 -5.48 11.14 -15.27
C ILE A 166 -5.61 9.77 -15.94
N PRO A 167 -5.81 8.67 -15.19
CA PRO A 167 -6.09 7.36 -15.77
C PRO A 167 -7.27 7.41 -16.74
N THR A 168 -7.24 6.59 -17.79
CA THR A 168 -8.36 6.52 -18.73
C THR A 168 -9.61 6.05 -17.99
N ARG A 169 -10.73 6.78 -18.12
CA ARG A 169 -11.98 6.43 -17.45
C ARG A 169 -12.43 5.01 -17.83
N PRO A 170 -12.90 4.20 -16.85
CA PRO A 170 -13.34 2.83 -17.11
C PRO A 170 -14.45 2.72 -18.17
N GLU A 171 -15.38 3.67 -18.19
CA GLU A 171 -16.49 3.76 -19.16
C GLU A 171 -15.99 3.74 -20.62
N ASN A 172 -14.85 4.38 -20.87
CA ASN A 172 -14.23 4.43 -22.21
C ASN A 172 -13.48 3.14 -22.57
N LEU A 173 -13.16 2.30 -21.58
CA LEU A 173 -12.45 1.04 -21.74
C LEU A 173 -13.42 -0.15 -21.84
N LEU A 174 -14.55 -0.07 -21.16
CA LEU A 174 -15.63 -1.06 -21.21
C LEU A 174 -16.35 -1.06 -22.58
N ASN A 175 -16.45 0.11 -23.21
CA ASN A 175 -17.05 0.27 -24.55
C ASN A 175 -16.09 -0.07 -25.70
N ALA A 176 -14.79 -0.25 -25.43
CA ALA A 176 -13.80 -0.61 -26.43
C ALA A 176 -13.83 -2.12 -26.69
N SER A 177 -14.80 -2.58 -27.48
CA SER A 177 -14.89 -3.97 -27.93
C SER A 177 -13.59 -4.41 -28.61
N GLY A 178 -12.84 -5.32 -27.99
CA GLY A 178 -11.91 -6.21 -28.71
C GLY A 178 -10.41 -5.98 -28.58
N ASN A 179 -9.91 -4.98 -27.82
CA ASN A 179 -8.46 -4.83 -27.63
C ASN A 179 -8.07 -4.73 -26.15
N SER A 180 -7.76 -5.89 -25.56
CA SER A 180 -7.21 -6.10 -24.21
C SER A 180 -5.80 -5.52 -23.98
N ARG A 181 -5.35 -4.57 -24.81
CA ARG A 181 -3.97 -4.05 -24.85
C ARG A 181 -3.84 -2.55 -24.63
N THR A 182 -4.94 -1.82 -24.45
CA THR A 182 -4.86 -0.38 -24.20
C THR A 182 -4.39 -0.15 -22.77
N PRO A 183 -3.21 0.46 -22.54
CA PRO A 183 -2.72 0.68 -21.19
C PRO A 183 -3.63 1.69 -20.49
N ILE A 184 -4.14 1.30 -19.33
CA ILE A 184 -5.05 2.06 -18.47
C ILE A 184 -4.41 3.40 -18.05
N VAL A 185 -3.08 3.39 -17.91
CA VAL A 185 -2.24 4.56 -17.66
C VAL A 185 -1.06 4.55 -18.63
N THR A 186 -1.01 5.53 -19.53
CA THR A 186 0.11 5.72 -20.47
C THR A 186 1.16 6.65 -19.87
N VAL A 187 2.38 6.15 -19.66
CA VAL A 187 3.53 7.00 -19.34
C VAL A 187 4.38 7.22 -20.59
N HIS A 188 4.86 8.45 -20.81
CA HIS A 188 5.80 8.71 -21.91
C HIS A 188 7.11 7.95 -21.66
N THR A 189 7.67 7.36 -22.71
CA THR A 189 8.93 6.61 -22.63
C THR A 189 10.05 7.45 -22.03
N THR A 190 10.12 8.74 -22.38
CA THR A 190 11.08 9.70 -21.82
C THR A 190 10.93 9.88 -20.31
N SER A 191 9.71 10.06 -19.80
CA SER A 191 9.44 10.14 -18.36
C SER A 191 9.88 8.87 -17.61
N LEU A 192 9.65 7.70 -18.22
CA LEU A 192 10.06 6.41 -17.65
C LEU A 192 11.59 6.24 -17.65
N MET A 193 12.29 6.71 -18.69
CA MET A 193 13.75 6.70 -18.70
C MET A 193 14.35 7.66 -17.67
N GLU A 194 13.74 8.82 -17.43
CA GLU A 194 14.16 9.73 -16.36
C GLU A 194 13.97 9.11 -14.97
N LEU A 195 12.85 8.41 -14.73
CA LEU A 195 12.64 7.63 -13.49
C LEU A 195 13.72 6.56 -13.30
N VAL A 196 14.01 5.78 -14.34
CA VAL A 196 15.06 4.74 -14.30
C VAL A 196 16.43 5.36 -14.03
N LYS A 197 16.75 6.47 -14.69
CA LYS A 197 18.01 7.20 -14.50
C LYS A 197 18.15 7.71 -13.07
N ALA A 198 17.13 8.38 -12.54
CA ALA A 198 17.09 8.85 -11.15
C ALA A 198 17.34 7.70 -10.16
N PHE A 199 16.64 6.58 -10.35
CA PHE A 199 16.81 5.38 -9.53
C PHE A 199 18.23 4.80 -9.59
N ILE A 200 18.86 4.77 -10.77
CA ILE A 200 20.24 4.27 -10.92
C ILE A 200 21.24 5.23 -10.28
N THR A 201 21.06 6.54 -10.39
CA THR A 201 22.06 7.53 -9.96
C THR A 201 21.96 7.92 -8.49
N ILE A 202 20.85 7.64 -7.82
CA ILE A 202 20.61 8.07 -6.43
C ILE A 202 21.66 7.60 -5.42
N HIS A 203 22.37 6.50 -5.71
CA HIS A 203 23.48 6.02 -4.87
C HIS A 203 24.62 7.03 -4.63
N LYS A 204 24.69 8.09 -5.44
CA LYS A 204 25.62 9.20 -5.23
C LYS A 204 25.26 10.04 -3.99
N ASP A 205 24.05 9.88 -3.46
CA ASP A 205 23.53 10.58 -2.30
C ASP A 205 23.34 9.59 -1.12
N PRO A 206 24.29 9.48 -0.18
CA PRO A 206 24.33 8.42 0.86
C PRO A 206 23.17 8.39 1.87
N LYS A 207 22.25 9.37 1.84
CA LYS A 207 21.15 9.54 2.80
C LYS A 207 19.78 9.59 2.14
N SER A 208 19.51 8.70 1.18
CA SER A 208 18.27 8.73 0.40
C SER A 208 17.37 7.49 0.49
N PRO A 209 17.22 6.81 1.65
CA PRO A 209 16.45 5.57 1.74
C PRO A 209 14.97 5.77 1.39
N SER A 210 14.39 6.93 1.75
CA SER A 210 13.01 7.29 1.47
C SER A 210 12.77 7.52 -0.01
N GLU A 211 13.61 8.37 -0.62
CA GLU A 211 13.56 8.69 -2.03
C GLU A 211 13.76 7.44 -2.89
N LEU A 212 14.75 6.61 -2.53
CA LEU A 212 15.00 5.34 -3.21
C LEU A 212 13.79 4.40 -3.15
N SER A 213 13.13 4.29 -1.99
CA SER A 213 11.90 3.51 -1.84
C SER A 213 10.75 4.04 -2.69
N HIS A 214 10.55 5.35 -2.79
CA HIS A 214 9.49 5.93 -3.62
C HIS A 214 9.76 5.79 -5.12
N LEU A 215 11.01 5.98 -5.56
CA LEU A 215 11.40 5.71 -6.95
C LEU A 215 11.21 4.23 -7.31
N PHE A 216 11.58 3.32 -6.41
CA PHE A 216 11.41 1.89 -6.62
C PHE A 216 9.94 1.48 -6.74
N GLN A 217 9.06 2.02 -5.90
CA GLN A 217 7.62 1.74 -5.99
C GLN A 217 7.02 2.21 -7.31
N ALA A 218 7.39 3.40 -7.78
CA ALA A 218 6.98 3.88 -9.10
C ALA A 218 7.49 2.95 -10.22
N ILE A 219 8.74 2.47 -10.11
CA ILE A 219 9.33 1.47 -11.00
C ILE A 219 8.53 0.16 -10.99
N GLU A 220 8.20 -0.37 -9.81
CA GLU A 220 7.42 -1.61 -9.69
C GLU A 220 6.04 -1.47 -10.32
N TYR A 221 5.33 -0.38 -10.03
CA TYR A 221 4.02 -0.09 -10.61
C TYR A 221 4.11 -0.06 -12.14
N TYR A 222 5.01 0.75 -12.70
CA TYR A 222 5.14 0.88 -14.16
C TYR A 222 5.67 -0.37 -14.85
N SER A 223 6.46 -1.20 -14.15
CA SER A 223 6.89 -2.48 -14.69
C SER A 223 5.74 -3.46 -14.93
N LYS A 224 4.66 -3.35 -14.16
CA LYS A 224 3.43 -4.15 -14.32
C LYS A 224 2.44 -3.49 -15.27
N ALA A 225 2.23 -2.18 -15.16
CA ALA A 225 1.27 -1.45 -15.98
C ALA A 225 1.72 -1.29 -17.45
N ASN A 226 3.04 -1.23 -17.70
CA ASN A 226 3.62 -1.00 -19.02
C ASN A 226 4.84 -1.94 -19.27
N PRO A 227 4.64 -3.27 -19.31
CA PRO A 227 5.73 -4.24 -19.30
C PRO A 227 6.65 -4.14 -20.52
N ASN A 228 6.11 -3.82 -21.71
CA ASN A 228 6.90 -3.68 -22.93
C ASN A 228 7.89 -2.50 -22.87
N LEU A 229 7.43 -1.34 -22.37
CA LEU A 229 8.30 -0.17 -22.20
C LEU A 229 9.34 -0.42 -21.11
N PHE A 230 8.97 -1.12 -20.04
CA PHE A 230 9.86 -1.42 -18.91
C PHE A 230 10.85 -2.58 -19.20
N ALA A 231 10.61 -3.38 -20.23
CA ALA A 231 11.53 -4.43 -20.66
C ALA A 231 12.83 -3.86 -21.27
N ILE A 232 12.77 -2.68 -21.88
CA ILE A 232 13.92 -2.02 -22.52
C ILE A 232 15.06 -1.80 -21.50
N PRO A 233 14.87 -1.05 -20.39
CA PRO A 233 15.94 -0.79 -19.43
C PRO A 233 16.43 -2.06 -18.72
N GLN A 234 15.57 -3.06 -18.52
CA GLN A 234 15.98 -4.36 -17.96
C GLN A 234 16.93 -5.15 -18.86
N ARG A 235 16.76 -5.04 -20.18
CA ARG A 235 17.61 -5.73 -21.17
C ARG A 235 18.91 -4.97 -21.41
N THR A 236 18.87 -3.63 -21.37
CA THR A 236 20.01 -2.79 -21.76
C THR A 236 20.92 -2.40 -20.59
N SER A 237 20.48 -2.54 -19.33
CA SER A 237 21.30 -2.19 -18.16
C SER A 237 21.33 -3.30 -17.10
N SER A 238 22.44 -4.03 -17.03
CA SER A 238 22.69 -5.02 -15.98
C SER A 238 22.72 -4.40 -14.58
N THR A 239 23.25 -3.17 -14.48
CA THR A 239 23.26 -2.38 -13.24
C THR A 239 21.83 -2.06 -12.77
N PHE A 240 20.95 -1.61 -13.67
CA PHE A 240 19.56 -1.34 -13.33
C PHE A 240 18.85 -2.59 -12.83
N LYS A 241 18.96 -3.69 -13.58
CA LYS A 241 18.36 -4.99 -13.22
C LYS A 241 18.79 -5.40 -11.81
N ARG A 242 20.09 -5.38 -11.53
CA ARG A 242 20.63 -5.78 -10.23
C ARG A 242 20.18 -4.88 -9.08
N LYS A 243 20.17 -3.56 -9.28
CA LYS A 243 19.67 -2.60 -8.28
C LYS A 243 18.18 -2.80 -7.98
N ARG A 244 17.38 -3.06 -9.01
CA ARG A 244 15.95 -3.37 -8.86
C ARG A 244 15.75 -4.67 -8.09
N ASP A 245 16.48 -5.72 -8.45
CA ASP A 245 16.36 -7.03 -7.80
C ASP A 245 16.75 -6.96 -6.31
N LEU A 246 17.74 -6.14 -5.95
CA LEU A 246 18.10 -5.88 -4.55
C LEU A 246 16.99 -5.16 -3.80
N MET A 247 16.44 -4.07 -4.36
CA MET A 247 15.32 -3.35 -3.75
C MET A 247 14.09 -4.22 -3.57
N SER A 248 13.80 -5.12 -4.53
CA SER A 248 12.70 -6.08 -4.42
C SER A 248 12.90 -7.00 -3.23
N LYS A 249 14.08 -7.62 -3.11
CA LYS A 249 14.40 -8.55 -2.01
C LYS A 249 14.41 -7.85 -0.65
N SER A 250 15.05 -6.69 -0.55
CA SER A 250 15.08 -5.91 0.70
C SER A 250 13.70 -5.38 1.08
N GLY A 251 12.90 -4.96 0.10
CA GLY A 251 11.53 -4.49 0.29
C GLY A 251 10.58 -5.60 0.76
N GLU A 252 10.73 -6.83 0.25
CA GLU A 252 9.99 -8.00 0.74
C GLU A 252 10.25 -8.25 2.23
N ILE A 253 11.52 -8.19 2.64
CA ILE A 253 11.93 -8.40 4.03
C ILE A 253 11.43 -7.27 4.93
N LEU A 254 11.52 -6.01 4.49
CA LEU A 254 10.96 -4.88 5.22
C LEU A 254 9.44 -5.01 5.41
N ALA A 255 8.71 -5.41 4.37
CA ALA A 255 7.28 -5.62 4.45
C ALA A 255 6.93 -6.73 5.46
N GLU A 256 7.70 -7.82 5.49
CA GLU A 256 7.54 -8.92 6.45
C GLU A 256 7.73 -8.45 7.91
N ILE A 257 8.79 -7.67 8.17
CA ILE A 257 9.07 -7.09 9.49
C ILE A 257 7.96 -6.10 9.89
N GLU A 258 7.52 -5.25 8.97
CA GLU A 258 6.48 -4.26 9.21
C GLU A 258 5.13 -4.93 9.53
N ASN A 259 4.77 -5.99 8.81
CA ASN A 259 3.56 -6.76 9.09
C ASN A 259 3.60 -7.42 10.47
N LEU A 260 4.77 -7.88 10.93
CA LEU A 260 4.96 -8.36 12.30
C LEU A 260 4.76 -7.24 13.34
N GLN A 261 5.32 -6.05 13.09
CA GLN A 261 5.14 -4.90 13.98
C GLN A 261 3.67 -4.49 14.10
N LEU A 262 2.94 -4.46 12.98
CA LEU A 262 1.51 -4.16 12.95
C LEU A 262 0.70 -5.24 13.67
N TYR A 263 1.02 -6.52 13.46
CA TYR A 263 0.39 -7.64 14.15
C TYR A 263 0.55 -7.53 15.68
N LEU A 264 1.78 -7.36 16.15
CA LEU A 264 2.09 -7.22 17.57
C LEU A 264 1.38 -6.03 18.18
N SER A 265 1.38 -4.89 17.48
CA SER A 265 0.69 -3.68 17.93
C SER A 265 -0.81 -3.89 18.02
N ASN A 266 -1.44 -4.51 17.02
CA ASN A 266 -2.90 -4.67 16.99
C ASN A 266 -3.40 -5.73 17.97
N LYS A 267 -2.62 -6.79 18.20
CA LYS A 267 -3.02 -7.87 19.11
C LYS A 267 -2.80 -7.54 20.58
N PHE A 268 -1.67 -6.90 20.92
CA PHE A 268 -1.23 -6.71 22.31
C PHE A 268 -1.42 -5.28 22.84
N ASN A 269 -1.92 -4.33 22.04
CA ASN A 269 -2.21 -2.95 22.49
C ASN A 269 -3.72 -2.72 22.76
N GLN A 270 -4.03 -1.75 23.62
CA GLN A 270 -5.36 -1.53 24.21
C GLN A 270 -6.39 -0.87 23.27
N SER A 271 -5.95 -0.11 22.25
CA SER A 271 -6.86 0.56 21.30
C SER A 271 -7.31 -0.39 20.20
N ARG A 272 -8.46 -1.03 20.39
CA ARG A 272 -9.04 -1.94 19.38
C ARG A 272 -9.85 -1.14 18.36
N TRP A 273 -9.51 -1.31 17.09
CA TRP A 273 -10.38 -0.93 15.99
C TRP A 273 -11.78 -1.52 16.17
N LEU A 274 -12.80 -0.86 15.62
CA LEU A 274 -14.14 -1.47 15.57
C LEU A 274 -14.05 -2.86 14.93
N ASN A 275 -14.69 -3.83 15.58
CA ASN A 275 -14.82 -5.16 15.01
C ASN A 275 -15.59 -5.06 13.71
N SER A 276 -15.19 -5.88 12.74
CA SER A 276 -15.90 -5.90 11.46
C SER A 276 -17.34 -6.34 11.67
N ILE A 277 -18.29 -5.73 10.96
CA ILE A 277 -19.72 -6.07 11.01
C ILE A 277 -19.99 -7.51 10.55
N PHE A 278 -19.00 -8.15 9.93
CA PHE A 278 -19.02 -9.55 9.50
C PHE A 278 -18.37 -10.52 10.49
N VAL A 279 -17.70 -10.03 11.53
CA VAL A 279 -17.09 -10.87 12.57
C VAL A 279 -18.22 -11.31 13.51
N GLN A 280 -18.60 -12.58 13.43
CA GLN A 280 -19.43 -13.18 14.46
C GLN A 280 -18.57 -13.54 15.68
N PRO A 281 -19.14 -13.50 16.91
CA PRO A 281 -18.43 -13.99 18.08
C PRO A 281 -18.19 -15.49 17.92
N SER A 282 -16.97 -15.89 17.53
CA SER A 282 -16.60 -17.29 17.45
C SER A 282 -16.26 -17.80 18.85
N ASN A 283 -17.17 -18.58 19.43
CA ASN A 283 -16.83 -19.46 20.54
C ASN A 283 -15.90 -20.57 20.03
N ASN A 284 -14.82 -20.82 20.76
CA ASN A 284 -13.93 -21.99 20.66
C ASN A 284 -12.92 -22.03 19.50
N PHE A 285 -11.85 -21.25 19.64
CA PHE A 285 -10.53 -21.74 19.24
C PHE A 285 -9.70 -21.97 20.50
N LYS A 286 -9.06 -23.15 20.61
CA LYS A 286 -8.00 -23.35 21.61
C LYS A 286 -6.91 -22.35 21.29
N SER A 287 -6.87 -21.25 22.03
CA SER A 287 -5.87 -20.21 21.85
C SER A 287 -4.51 -20.79 22.23
N VAL A 288 -3.53 -20.67 21.33
CA VAL A 288 -2.12 -20.77 21.71
C VAL A 288 -1.90 -19.80 22.87
N SER A 289 -1.19 -20.23 23.90
CA SER A 289 -0.89 -19.32 25.03
C SER A 289 -0.09 -18.13 24.51
N HIS A 290 -0.29 -16.95 25.10
CA HIS A 290 0.43 -15.74 24.67
C HIS A 290 1.94 -15.96 24.63
N LEU A 291 2.50 -16.64 25.63
CA LEU A 291 3.92 -16.92 25.72
C LEU A 291 4.43 -17.86 24.62
N GLU A 292 3.65 -18.89 24.26
CA GLU A 292 4.01 -19.81 23.17
C GLU A 292 3.95 -19.10 21.81
N GLU A 293 2.98 -18.22 21.61
CA GLU A 293 2.92 -17.41 20.41
C GLU A 293 4.10 -16.44 20.28
N LEU A 294 4.48 -15.77 21.37
CA LEU A 294 5.67 -14.90 21.38
C LEU A 294 6.96 -15.68 21.06
N ARG A 295 7.07 -16.93 21.51
CA ARG A 295 8.20 -17.82 21.13
C ARG A 295 8.21 -18.12 19.64
N ILE A 296 7.06 -18.46 19.05
CA ILE A 296 6.94 -18.71 17.61
C ILE A 296 7.37 -17.45 16.83
N LEU A 297 6.90 -16.27 17.24
CA LEU A 297 7.25 -15.00 16.60
C LEU A 297 8.74 -14.67 16.74
N ALA A 298 9.36 -14.95 17.89
CA ALA A 298 10.80 -14.77 18.08
C ALA A 298 11.63 -15.68 17.15
N CYS A 299 11.26 -16.96 17.01
CA CYS A 299 11.87 -17.89 16.07
C CYS A 299 11.72 -17.41 14.62
N TYR A 300 10.56 -16.86 14.28
CA TYR A 300 10.29 -16.33 12.95
C TYR A 300 11.15 -15.10 12.62
N ILE A 301 11.34 -14.16 13.56
CA ILE A 301 12.24 -13.01 13.36
C ILE A 301 13.67 -13.46 13.10
N LYS A 302 14.17 -14.47 13.82
CA LYS A 302 15.50 -15.02 13.57
C LYS A 302 15.63 -15.56 12.14
N ARG A 303 14.60 -16.25 11.65
CA ARG A 303 14.56 -16.74 10.27
C ARG A 303 14.57 -15.62 9.23
N ILE A 304 13.88 -14.50 9.49
CA ILE A 304 13.90 -13.31 8.63
C ILE A 304 15.31 -12.72 8.54
N GLU A 305 16.00 -12.61 9.68
CA GLU A 305 17.38 -12.11 9.76
C GLU A 305 18.35 -13.00 8.97
N GLU A 306 18.29 -14.32 9.16
CA GLU A 306 19.07 -15.31 8.40
C GLU A 306 18.79 -15.24 6.90
N ASP A 307 17.53 -15.05 6.50
CA ASP A 307 17.15 -14.92 5.09
C ASP A 307 17.69 -13.64 4.46
N TYR A 308 17.68 -12.52 5.19
CA TYR A 308 18.29 -11.26 4.75
C TYR A 308 19.79 -11.42 4.49
N GLU A 309 20.52 -11.97 5.46
CA GLU A 309 21.96 -12.21 5.33
C GLU A 309 22.28 -13.12 4.15
N ARG A 310 21.52 -14.21 3.97
CA ARG A 310 21.69 -15.13 2.85
C ARG A 310 21.41 -14.49 1.49
N ARG A 311 20.36 -13.67 1.37
CA ARG A 311 19.93 -13.07 0.09
C ARG A 311 20.78 -11.86 -0.32
N ILE A 312 21.33 -11.13 0.66
CA ILE A 312 21.92 -9.79 0.46
C ILE A 312 23.39 -9.72 0.91
N GLY A 313 23.85 -10.59 1.81
CA GLY A 313 25.13 -10.49 2.51
C GLY A 313 26.36 -10.31 1.62
N VAL A 314 26.41 -10.99 0.47
CA VAL A 314 27.54 -10.88 -0.49
C VAL A 314 27.63 -9.49 -1.13
N MET A 315 26.54 -8.73 -1.20
CA MET A 315 26.48 -7.41 -1.85
C MET A 315 26.80 -6.24 -0.92
N LEU A 316 26.92 -6.48 0.39
CA LEU A 316 27.15 -5.45 1.40
C LEU A 316 28.46 -4.69 1.21
N GLN A 317 29.46 -5.33 0.58
CA GLN A 317 30.81 -4.78 0.38
C GLN A 317 30.93 -3.87 -0.86
N SER A 318 29.91 -3.78 -1.71
CA SER A 318 29.95 -2.95 -2.93
C SER A 318 29.27 -1.60 -2.73
N ASN A 319 30.04 -0.51 -2.76
CA ASN A 319 29.54 0.87 -2.60
C ASN A 319 28.40 1.22 -3.58
N GLN A 320 28.41 0.68 -4.80
CA GLN A 320 27.38 0.97 -5.82
C GLN A 320 26.02 0.33 -5.52
N PHE A 321 25.99 -0.79 -4.78
CA PHE A 321 24.79 -1.57 -4.49
C PHE A 321 24.33 -1.46 -3.04
N HIS A 322 25.19 -0.97 -2.15
CA HIS A 322 24.95 -0.92 -0.70
C HIS A 322 23.62 -0.25 -0.32
N GLN A 323 23.28 0.90 -0.91
CA GLN A 323 22.01 1.58 -0.60
C GLN A 323 20.76 0.77 -0.98
N TYR A 324 20.83 -0.01 -2.07
CA TYR A 324 19.72 -0.83 -2.55
C TYR A 324 19.49 -2.08 -1.68
N CYS A 325 20.46 -2.39 -0.82
CA CYS A 325 20.32 -3.44 0.19
C CYS A 325 19.47 -2.97 1.39
N GLN A 326 19.30 -1.66 1.58
CA GLN A 326 18.53 -1.04 2.66
C GLN A 326 18.93 -1.51 4.08
N VAL A 327 20.23 -1.78 4.27
CA VAL A 327 20.79 -2.37 5.51
C VAL A 327 20.31 -1.64 6.76
N GLN A 328 20.46 -0.31 6.80
CA GLN A 328 20.08 0.46 7.98
C GLN A 328 18.59 0.37 8.30
N LEU A 329 17.71 0.39 7.28
CA LEU A 329 16.26 0.27 7.49
C LEU A 329 15.90 -1.11 8.03
N VAL A 330 16.49 -2.17 7.47
CA VAL A 330 16.23 -3.55 7.88
C VAL A 330 16.72 -3.77 9.32
N THR A 331 17.97 -3.39 9.63
CA THR A 331 18.54 -3.53 10.96
C THR A 331 17.73 -2.76 12.01
N ASN A 332 17.36 -1.51 11.73
CA ASN A 332 16.56 -0.72 12.65
C ASN A 332 15.17 -1.35 12.88
N SER A 333 14.53 -1.86 11.83
CA SER A 333 13.20 -2.47 11.93
C SER A 333 13.23 -3.80 12.67
N LEU A 334 14.27 -4.63 12.46
CA LEU A 334 14.50 -5.85 13.22
C LEU A 334 14.73 -5.56 14.70
N ASN A 335 15.57 -4.57 15.01
CA ASN A 335 15.80 -4.17 16.40
C ASN A 335 14.52 -3.66 17.08
N ALA A 336 13.72 -2.88 16.36
CA ALA A 336 12.43 -2.40 16.86
C ALA A 336 11.45 -3.54 17.15
N VAL A 337 11.30 -4.51 16.24
CA VAL A 337 10.36 -5.63 16.47
C VAL A 337 10.83 -6.56 17.59
N LYS A 338 12.15 -6.79 17.71
CA LYS A 338 12.76 -7.52 18.84
C LYS A 338 12.48 -6.80 20.17
N ALA A 339 12.62 -5.47 20.21
CA ALA A 339 12.31 -4.68 21.39
C ALA A 339 10.81 -4.74 21.75
N MET A 340 9.91 -4.65 20.77
CA MET A 340 8.47 -4.80 21.00
C MET A 340 8.12 -6.16 21.61
N LEU A 341 8.66 -7.25 21.07
CA LEU A 341 8.44 -8.59 21.63
C LEU A 341 8.90 -8.67 23.09
N LYS A 342 10.08 -8.12 23.40
CA LYS A 342 10.61 -8.10 24.76
C LYS A 342 9.68 -7.35 25.71
N THR A 343 9.23 -6.16 25.33
CA THR A 343 8.29 -5.37 26.15
C THR A 343 6.97 -6.09 26.37
N ILE A 344 6.41 -6.73 25.33
CA ILE A 344 5.17 -7.50 25.46
C ILE A 344 5.36 -8.68 26.41
N ALA A 345 6.48 -9.42 26.28
CA ALA A 345 6.81 -10.55 27.13
C ALA A 345 7.04 -10.17 28.60
N GLU A 346 7.61 -8.99 28.87
CA GLU A 346 7.79 -8.47 30.24
C GLU A 346 6.47 -7.99 30.87
N SER A 347 5.47 -7.66 30.05
CA SER A 347 4.13 -7.22 30.50
C SER A 347 3.09 -8.34 30.59
N SER A 348 3.42 -9.55 30.14
CA SER A 348 2.58 -10.75 30.15
C SER A 348 2.91 -11.63 31.34
#